data_AF-A0A5C7VBB0-F1
#
_entry.id   AF-A0A5C7VBB0-F1
#
_cell.length_a   1.000
_cell.length_b   1.000
_cell.length_c   1.000
_cell.angle_alpha   90.00
_cell.angle_beta   90.00
_cell.angle_gamma   90.00
#
_symmetry.space_group_name_H-M   'P 1'
#
loop_
_entity.id
_entity.type
_entity.pdbx_description
1 polymer ?
#
loop_
_entity_poly.entity_id
_entity_poly.type
_entity_poly.pdbx_seq_one_letter_code
_entity_poly.pdbx_strand_id
1 'polypeptide(L)'
;MSRQPPPHRARPPLALVGAVLLAHVLLLRPAPPRATPAPAPRAAPLWLRAIPAPAATPAVTPVASAGATPPAPGRATSPAGTARTPAVTAPSPRRLTPLARASAATPPPRTETDGRQTPAVPAAPAVAVAAPVRLADTVTLHYRVSGLARGLPLQADAQLRWQREGSHYEAEWTLQLPPIGTRRQHSTGRVTPAGLVPERYAERQRGERAAHFDAEGGRIRFSANTPDATLQAGAQDRLSTLLQLGGLIAADPPRYPPGSQIVLQTAGAREAADWRWEVLDDEVLQLDGQAVPCVRLQRAPRHEYDTRIELWLARALHYLPARLRVTQASGDVADQQLSSLPTPR
;
A
#
# COMPACT_ATOMS: atom_id res chain seq x y z
N MET A 1 45.47 56.24 40.09
CA MET A 1 44.01 56.39 39.89
C MET A 1 43.75 56.62 38.41
N SER A 2 43.42 55.57 37.66
CA SER A 2 43.28 55.65 36.19
C SER A 2 41.80 55.59 35.82
N ARG A 3 41.26 56.65 35.20
CA ARG A 3 39.86 56.69 34.74
C ARG A 3 39.75 56.09 33.34
N GLN A 4 38.88 55.09 33.21
CA GLN A 4 38.54 54.45 31.94
C GLN A 4 37.48 55.28 31.19
N PRO A 5 37.59 55.50 29.87
CA PRO A 5 36.58 56.21 29.09
C PRO A 5 35.30 55.37 28.88
N PRO A 6 34.12 55.99 28.70
CA PRO A 6 32.84 55.29 28.57
C PRO A 6 32.67 54.62 27.20
N PRO A 7 31.88 53.52 27.10
CA PRO A 7 31.67 52.81 25.84
C PRO A 7 30.74 53.56 24.88
N HIS A 8 31.18 53.75 23.63
CA HIS A 8 30.33 54.25 22.56
C HIS A 8 29.23 53.25 22.20
N ARG A 9 27.96 53.59 22.46
CA ARG A 9 26.81 52.87 21.90
C ARG A 9 26.74 53.12 20.40
N ALA A 10 27.21 52.16 19.59
CA ALA A 10 27.03 52.18 18.15
C ALA A 10 25.52 52.17 17.82
N ARG A 11 25.03 53.28 17.25
CA ARG A 11 23.70 53.30 16.62
C ARG A 11 23.80 52.49 15.31
N PRO A 12 22.86 51.58 14.99
CA PRO A 12 22.88 50.90 13.70
C PRO A 12 22.82 51.95 12.57
N PRO A 13 23.58 51.77 11.48
CA PRO A 13 23.60 52.75 10.40
C PRO A 13 22.18 52.89 9.82
N LEU A 14 21.73 54.14 9.63
CA LEU A 14 20.38 54.45 9.14
C LEU A 14 20.04 53.74 7.82
N ALA A 15 21.06 53.42 7.02
CA ALA A 15 20.94 52.59 5.82
C ALA A 15 20.34 51.18 6.09
N LEU A 16 20.69 50.53 7.21
CA LEU A 16 20.15 49.21 7.57
C LEU A 16 18.65 49.32 7.92
N VAL A 17 18.26 50.35 8.66
CA VAL A 17 16.85 50.61 9.01
C VAL A 17 16.03 50.92 7.75
N GLY A 18 16.59 51.73 6.85
CA GLY A 18 15.99 52.01 5.54
C GLY A 18 15.81 50.77 4.67
N ALA A 19 16.83 49.90 4.59
CA ALA A 19 16.76 48.65 3.84
C ALA A 19 15.70 47.69 4.40
N VAL A 20 15.59 47.56 5.73
CA VAL A 20 14.57 46.73 6.40
C VAL A 20 13.17 47.29 6.16
N LEU A 21 12.97 48.61 6.23
CA LEU A 21 11.68 49.25 5.90
C LEU A 21 11.28 49.03 4.44
N LEU A 22 12.22 49.19 3.50
CA LEU A 22 11.98 48.95 2.08
C LEU A 22 11.56 47.48 1.82
N ALA A 23 12.22 46.53 2.47
CA ALA A 23 11.89 45.11 2.38
C ALA A 23 10.47 44.81 2.93
N HIS A 24 10.08 45.41 4.06
CA HIS A 24 8.72 45.27 4.60
C HIS A 24 7.67 45.87 3.67
N VAL A 25 7.91 47.04 3.08
CA VAL A 25 7.00 47.67 2.12
C VAL A 25 6.84 46.83 0.84
N LEU A 26 7.91 46.17 0.38
CA LEU A 26 7.85 45.23 -0.74
C LEU A 26 7.06 43.95 -0.41
N LEU A 27 7.27 43.38 0.79
CA LEU A 27 6.58 42.17 1.27
C LEU A 27 5.10 42.38 1.59
N LEU A 28 4.71 43.58 2.03
CA LEU A 28 3.34 43.94 2.41
C LEU A 28 2.51 44.50 1.24
N ARG A 29 3.02 44.46 0.00
CA ARG A 29 2.21 44.83 -1.18
C ARG A 29 1.04 43.86 -1.35
N PRO A 30 -0.22 44.34 -1.36
CA PRO A 30 -1.37 43.46 -1.57
C PRO A 30 -1.28 42.83 -2.96
N ALA A 31 -1.54 41.53 -3.04
CA ALA A 31 -1.61 40.82 -4.32
C ALA A 31 -2.76 41.40 -5.17
N PRO A 32 -2.60 41.49 -6.51
CA PRO A 32 -3.69 41.93 -7.37
C PRO A 32 -4.89 40.97 -7.24
N PRO A 33 -6.13 41.47 -7.33
CA PRO A 33 -7.32 40.63 -7.23
C PRO A 33 -7.28 39.56 -8.32
N ARG A 34 -7.47 38.30 -7.93
CA ARG A 34 -7.55 37.18 -8.87
C ARG A 34 -8.74 37.39 -9.80
N ALA A 35 -8.51 37.20 -11.10
CA ALA A 35 -9.59 37.19 -12.08
C ALA A 35 -10.65 36.15 -11.69
N THR A 36 -11.91 36.56 -11.73
CA THR A 36 -13.06 35.68 -11.48
C THR A 36 -13.05 34.53 -12.50
N PRO A 37 -13.23 33.26 -12.08
CA PRO A 37 -13.30 32.16 -13.04
C PRO A 37 -14.52 32.35 -13.96
N ALA A 38 -14.32 32.15 -15.25
CA ALA A 38 -15.39 32.20 -16.24
C ALA A 38 -16.47 31.13 -15.95
N PRO A 39 -17.75 31.40 -16.23
CA PRO A 39 -18.81 30.42 -16.03
C PRO A 39 -18.56 29.17 -16.89
N ALA A 40 -18.75 28.00 -16.29
CA ALA A 40 -18.54 26.72 -16.97
C ALA A 40 -19.49 26.56 -18.18
N PRO A 41 -19.03 25.96 -19.30
CA PRO A 41 -19.88 25.73 -20.45
C PRO A 41 -21.04 24.80 -20.10
N ARG A 42 -22.24 25.18 -20.52
CA ARG A 42 -23.48 24.42 -20.27
C ARG A 42 -23.40 23.07 -21.02
N ALA A 43 -23.51 21.97 -20.28
CA ALA A 43 -23.44 20.62 -20.85
C ALA A 43 -24.50 20.44 -21.96
N ALA A 44 -24.07 19.89 -23.10
CA ALA A 44 -24.97 19.52 -24.18
C ALA A 44 -25.87 18.34 -23.76
N PRO A 45 -27.13 18.24 -24.27
CA PRO A 45 -28.00 17.14 -23.94
C PRO A 45 -27.44 15.81 -24.47
N LEU A 46 -27.36 14.80 -23.60
CA LEU A 46 -26.98 13.44 -23.97
C LEU A 46 -28.16 12.75 -24.65
N TRP A 47 -27.99 12.34 -25.90
CA TRP A 47 -28.98 11.55 -26.63
C TRP A 47 -28.79 10.06 -26.32
N LEU A 48 -29.60 9.51 -25.41
CA LEU A 48 -29.64 8.06 -25.19
C LEU A 48 -30.38 7.38 -26.34
N ARG A 49 -29.67 6.53 -27.09
CA ARG A 49 -30.27 5.60 -28.05
C ARG A 49 -30.68 4.34 -27.32
N ALA A 50 -31.99 4.13 -27.13
CA ALA A 50 -32.50 2.87 -26.61
C ALA A 50 -32.24 1.73 -27.61
N ILE A 51 -31.61 0.66 -27.15
CA ILE A 51 -31.47 -0.60 -27.90
C ILE A 51 -32.61 -1.52 -27.42
N PRO A 52 -33.47 -2.05 -28.32
CA PRO A 52 -34.52 -2.97 -27.90
C PRO A 52 -33.91 -4.27 -27.38
N ALA A 53 -34.43 -4.76 -26.25
CA ALA A 53 -33.99 -6.02 -25.66
C ALA A 53 -34.36 -7.21 -26.57
N PRO A 54 -33.49 -8.24 -26.69
CA PRO A 54 -33.82 -9.45 -27.44
C PRO A 54 -35.00 -10.18 -26.80
N ALA A 55 -35.89 -10.71 -27.62
CA ALA A 55 -37.11 -11.37 -27.17
C ALA A 55 -36.82 -12.62 -26.33
N ALA A 56 -37.52 -12.76 -25.21
CA ALA A 56 -37.40 -13.93 -24.34
C ALA A 56 -38.04 -15.17 -25.00
N THR A 57 -37.29 -16.27 -25.03
CA THR A 57 -37.76 -17.59 -25.45
C THR A 57 -38.84 -18.10 -24.48
N PRO A 58 -39.96 -18.70 -24.95
CA PRO A 58 -41.06 -19.09 -24.08
C PRO A 58 -40.70 -20.19 -23.07
N ALA A 59 -41.29 -20.11 -21.87
CA ALA A 59 -41.11 -21.07 -20.80
C ALA A 59 -41.81 -22.40 -21.08
N VAL A 60 -41.17 -23.51 -20.68
CA VAL A 60 -41.74 -24.86 -20.74
C VAL A 60 -42.56 -25.11 -19.47
N THR A 61 -43.84 -25.47 -19.64
CA THR A 61 -44.77 -25.80 -18.55
C THR A 61 -44.48 -27.19 -17.97
N PRO A 62 -44.25 -27.35 -16.65
CA PRO A 62 -44.24 -28.65 -16.01
C PRO A 62 -45.67 -29.17 -15.84
N VAL A 63 -45.92 -30.41 -16.27
CA VAL A 63 -47.21 -31.11 -16.10
C VAL A 63 -47.40 -31.53 -14.63
N ALA A 64 -48.60 -31.34 -14.10
CA ALA A 64 -48.97 -31.81 -12.77
C ALA A 64 -49.03 -33.34 -12.71
N SER A 65 -48.59 -33.93 -11.60
CA SER A 65 -48.93 -35.30 -11.21
C SER A 65 -49.52 -35.29 -9.80
N ALA A 66 -50.63 -36.02 -9.63
CA ALA A 66 -51.48 -35.95 -8.45
C ALA A 66 -51.27 -37.14 -7.50
N GLY A 67 -51.44 -36.87 -6.21
CA GLY A 67 -52.07 -37.80 -5.26
C GLY A 67 -51.24 -38.96 -4.69
N ALA A 68 -50.91 -38.86 -3.40
CA ALA A 68 -50.94 -40.00 -2.47
C ALA A 68 -51.19 -39.50 -1.02
N THR A 69 -51.92 -40.29 -0.25
CA THR A 69 -52.58 -39.93 1.02
C THR A 69 -51.69 -40.11 2.27
N PRO A 70 -51.83 -39.29 3.34
CA PRO A 70 -51.10 -39.50 4.60
C PRO A 70 -51.84 -40.44 5.59
N PRO A 71 -51.13 -41.22 6.41
CA PRO A 71 -51.66 -41.81 7.65
C PRO A 71 -51.30 -40.95 8.90
N ALA A 72 -52.13 -41.07 9.93
CA ALA A 72 -52.13 -40.24 11.15
C ALA A 72 -51.22 -40.79 12.28
N PRO A 73 -51.02 -40.06 13.41
CA PRO A 73 -49.90 -40.30 14.33
C PRO A 73 -50.19 -41.30 15.45
N GLY A 74 -49.16 -42.04 15.86
CA GLY A 74 -49.15 -42.86 17.08
C GLY A 74 -48.56 -42.12 18.29
N ARG A 75 -49.24 -42.18 19.44
CA ARG A 75 -48.85 -41.53 20.70
C ARG A 75 -48.88 -42.54 21.85
N ALA A 76 -47.75 -42.78 22.53
CA ALA A 76 -47.67 -43.39 23.87
C ALA A 76 -46.26 -43.14 24.48
N THR A 77 -46.14 -42.27 25.48
CA THR A 77 -46.01 -42.54 26.94
C THR A 77 -44.60 -42.88 27.45
N SER A 78 -44.04 -41.96 28.26
CA SER A 78 -43.00 -42.24 29.27
C SER A 78 -43.59 -43.05 30.46
N PRO A 79 -42.79 -43.62 31.40
CA PRO A 79 -42.26 -42.79 32.50
C PRO A 79 -40.89 -43.19 33.13
N ALA A 80 -40.26 -42.17 33.74
CA ALA A 80 -39.53 -42.14 35.02
C ALA A 80 -38.46 -43.20 35.43
N GLY A 81 -37.29 -42.68 35.85
CA GLY A 81 -36.35 -43.30 36.79
C GLY A 81 -35.52 -42.22 37.51
N THR A 82 -35.38 -42.29 38.84
CA THR A 82 -34.98 -41.14 39.69
C THR A 82 -33.93 -41.50 40.76
N ALA A 83 -32.83 -40.72 40.85
CA ALA A 83 -32.03 -40.45 42.08
C ALA A 83 -31.03 -39.30 41.74
N ARG A 84 -30.76 -38.19 42.48
CA ARG A 84 -30.88 -37.74 43.90
C ARG A 84 -29.51 -37.64 44.62
N THR A 85 -28.82 -36.48 44.46
CA THR A 85 -28.14 -35.57 45.45
C THR A 85 -27.32 -36.13 46.66
N PRO A 86 -26.62 -35.33 47.52
CA PRO A 86 -26.13 -33.92 47.48
C PRO A 86 -24.67 -33.67 48.03
N ALA A 87 -24.23 -32.39 48.13
CA ALA A 87 -23.57 -31.70 49.30
C ALA A 87 -22.46 -30.68 48.90
N VAL A 88 -22.61 -29.35 49.13
CA VAL A 88 -22.04 -28.49 50.24
C VAL A 88 -20.52 -28.17 50.06
N THR A 89 -19.93 -26.97 50.24
CA THR A 89 -20.20 -25.76 51.09
C THR A 89 -20.01 -24.40 50.35
N ALA A 90 -19.76 -23.28 51.07
CA ALA A 90 -19.35 -21.91 50.63
C ALA A 90 -18.20 -21.39 51.58
N PRO A 91 -17.71 -20.11 51.65
CA PRO A 91 -18.43 -18.80 51.57
C PRO A 91 -17.70 -17.59 50.88
N SER A 92 -18.32 -16.40 50.97
CA SER A 92 -18.04 -15.09 50.31
C SER A 92 -17.03 -14.15 51.02
N PRO A 93 -16.74 -12.93 50.51
CA PRO A 93 -17.58 -11.71 50.73
C PRO A 93 -17.73 -10.79 49.48
N ARG A 94 -18.90 -10.20 49.14
CA ARG A 94 -19.75 -9.17 49.80
C ARG A 94 -19.31 -7.70 49.56
N ARG A 95 -20.03 -6.99 48.67
CA ARG A 95 -20.39 -5.57 48.82
C ARG A 95 -21.76 -5.31 48.18
N LEU A 96 -22.47 -4.27 48.67
CA LEU A 96 -23.93 -4.11 48.57
C LEU A 96 -24.40 -3.19 47.44
N THR A 97 -25.68 -3.36 47.10
CA THR A 97 -26.51 -2.71 46.06
C THR A 97 -26.82 -1.23 46.32
N PRO A 98 -27.35 -0.52 45.29
CA PRO A 98 -28.73 -0.01 45.41
C PRO A 98 -29.77 -0.69 44.47
N LEU A 99 -31.06 -0.58 44.84
CA LEU A 99 -32.26 -1.02 44.09
C LEU A 99 -32.48 -0.15 42.83
N ALA A 100 -32.83 -0.73 41.66
CA ALA A 100 -34.19 -0.97 41.10
C ALA A 100 -35.00 0.32 40.76
N ARG A 101 -35.77 0.42 39.65
CA ARG A 101 -36.61 -0.60 38.97
C ARG A 101 -37.09 -0.19 37.55
N ALA A 102 -37.10 -1.15 36.60
CA ALA A 102 -37.86 -1.21 35.31
C ALA A 102 -37.60 -0.11 34.22
N SER A 103 -37.78 -0.36 32.91
CA SER A 103 -38.58 -1.38 32.22
C SER A 103 -38.06 -1.83 30.83
N ALA A 104 -38.33 -3.10 30.50
CA ALA A 104 -38.48 -3.78 29.19
C ALA A 104 -37.66 -3.38 27.92
N ALA A 105 -36.92 -4.35 27.36
CA ALA A 105 -37.34 -5.10 26.17
C ALA A 105 -36.50 -6.39 25.97
N THR A 106 -37.15 -7.46 25.50
CA THR A 106 -36.58 -8.82 25.39
C THR A 106 -36.02 -9.12 23.99
N PRO A 107 -34.81 -9.70 23.86
CA PRO A 107 -34.37 -10.33 22.62
C PRO A 107 -34.82 -11.82 22.55
N PRO A 108 -35.29 -12.33 21.40
CA PRO A 108 -35.64 -13.74 21.23
C PRO A 108 -34.40 -14.65 21.11
N PRO A 109 -34.53 -15.97 21.36
CA PRO A 109 -33.42 -16.91 21.30
C PRO A 109 -32.98 -17.24 19.86
N ARG A 110 -31.75 -17.75 19.76
CA ARG A 110 -31.13 -18.25 18.53
C ARG A 110 -31.49 -19.72 18.34
N THR A 111 -31.86 -20.13 17.13
CA THR A 111 -31.92 -21.55 16.73
C THR A 111 -31.27 -21.74 15.37
N GLU A 112 -30.20 -22.52 15.38
CA GLU A 112 -29.66 -23.31 14.25
C GLU A 112 -30.71 -24.36 13.84
N THR A 113 -30.76 -24.96 12.64
CA THR A 113 -29.93 -24.90 11.41
C THR A 113 -30.74 -25.51 10.24
N ASP A 114 -30.18 -25.47 9.03
CA ASP A 114 -30.57 -26.19 7.81
C ASP A 114 -31.79 -25.67 7.01
N GLY A 115 -31.73 -25.61 5.67
CA GLY A 115 -30.58 -25.82 4.80
C GLY A 115 -30.91 -25.40 3.36
N ARG A 116 -30.06 -24.58 2.74
CA ARG A 116 -30.15 -24.28 1.30
C ARG A 116 -28.78 -24.27 0.67
N GLN A 117 -28.47 -25.35 -0.02
CA GLN A 117 -27.23 -25.54 -0.76
C GLN A 117 -27.20 -24.57 -1.95
N THR A 118 -26.54 -23.42 -1.79
CA THR A 118 -25.89 -22.75 -2.92
C THR A 118 -24.70 -23.62 -3.34
N PRO A 119 -24.44 -23.86 -4.64
CA PRO A 119 -23.23 -24.57 -5.06
C PRO A 119 -22.01 -23.77 -4.62
N ALA A 120 -21.36 -24.23 -3.55
CA ALA A 120 -20.03 -23.78 -3.21
C ALA A 120 -19.11 -24.26 -4.33
N VAL A 121 -18.68 -23.34 -5.19
CA VAL A 121 -17.51 -23.56 -6.04
C VAL A 121 -16.42 -24.05 -5.10
N PRO A 122 -15.84 -25.26 -5.30
CA PRO A 122 -14.82 -25.74 -4.42
C PRO A 122 -13.67 -24.74 -4.46
N ALA A 123 -13.43 -24.10 -3.32
CA ALA A 123 -12.17 -23.40 -3.09
C ALA A 123 -11.09 -24.48 -3.12
N ALA A 124 -10.57 -24.73 -4.32
CA ALA A 124 -9.44 -25.62 -4.50
C ALA A 124 -8.36 -25.18 -3.50
N PRO A 125 -7.71 -26.10 -2.79
CA PRO A 125 -6.59 -25.74 -1.94
C PRO A 125 -5.56 -25.10 -2.86
N ALA A 126 -5.44 -23.77 -2.77
CA ALA A 126 -4.40 -23.03 -3.45
C ALA A 126 -3.09 -23.35 -2.76
N VAL A 127 -2.55 -24.54 -3.06
CA VAL A 127 -1.12 -24.76 -3.12
C VAL A 127 -0.65 -23.80 -4.20
N ALA A 128 -0.44 -22.54 -3.78
CA ALA A 128 0.21 -21.54 -4.60
C ALA A 128 1.61 -22.05 -4.83
N VAL A 129 1.80 -22.75 -5.95
CA VAL A 129 3.12 -23.16 -6.44
C VAL A 129 3.90 -21.86 -6.55
N ALA A 130 4.80 -21.66 -5.58
CA ALA A 130 5.51 -20.41 -5.41
C ALA A 130 6.16 -20.08 -6.74
N ALA A 131 5.81 -18.93 -7.31
CA ALA A 131 6.40 -18.50 -8.57
C ALA A 131 7.93 -18.45 -8.35
N PRO A 132 8.73 -19.04 -9.26
CA PRO A 132 10.17 -19.05 -9.09
C PRO A 132 10.69 -17.60 -9.07
N VAL A 133 11.78 -17.36 -8.35
CA VAL A 133 12.38 -16.02 -8.25
C VAL A 133 13.88 -16.11 -8.53
N ARG A 134 14.38 -15.26 -9.43
CA ARG A 134 15.78 -15.12 -9.81
C ARG A 134 16.25 -13.71 -9.50
N LEU A 135 16.72 -13.49 -8.28
CA LEU A 135 17.25 -12.19 -7.87
C LEU A 135 18.60 -11.89 -8.52
N ALA A 136 18.84 -10.61 -8.84
CA ALA A 136 20.15 -10.12 -9.25
C ALA A 136 21.17 -10.18 -8.09
N ASP A 137 22.46 -10.14 -8.42
CA ASP A 137 23.55 -10.09 -7.44
C ASP A 137 23.77 -8.69 -6.87
N THR A 138 24.61 -8.59 -5.84
CA THR A 138 24.94 -7.36 -5.12
C THR A 138 25.45 -6.27 -6.06
N VAL A 139 24.80 -5.10 -6.04
CA VAL A 139 25.10 -3.96 -6.93
C VAL A 139 24.70 -2.63 -6.30
N THR A 140 25.38 -1.57 -6.73
CA THR A 140 24.99 -0.18 -6.44
C THR A 140 24.61 0.51 -7.74
N LEU A 141 23.40 1.06 -7.80
CA LEU A 141 22.86 1.78 -8.94
C LEU A 141 22.66 3.26 -8.59
N HIS A 142 22.95 4.14 -9.54
CA HIS A 142 22.83 5.60 -9.40
C HIS A 142 21.77 6.13 -10.36
N TYR A 143 21.00 7.13 -9.92
CA TYR A 143 19.84 7.65 -10.65
C TYR A 143 19.85 9.17 -10.64
N ARG A 144 19.48 9.76 -11.78
CA ARG A 144 19.07 11.16 -11.84
C ARG A 144 17.57 11.26 -11.62
N VAL A 145 17.16 12.24 -10.82
CA VAL A 145 15.77 12.45 -10.42
C VAL A 145 15.29 13.79 -10.96
N SER A 146 14.14 13.78 -11.62
CA SER A 146 13.47 14.97 -12.13
C SER A 146 11.97 14.95 -11.89
N GLY A 147 11.30 16.10 -12.00
CA GLY A 147 9.84 16.20 -11.94
C GLY A 147 9.35 17.42 -11.19
N LEU A 148 8.36 17.24 -10.31
CA LEU A 148 7.72 18.28 -9.52
C LEU A 148 7.56 17.88 -8.06
N ALA A 149 7.91 18.78 -7.14
CA ALA A 149 7.67 18.63 -5.71
C ALA A 149 7.04 19.91 -5.16
N ARG A 150 5.82 19.81 -4.62
CA ARG A 150 4.95 20.94 -4.23
C ARG A 150 4.73 21.93 -5.38
N GLY A 151 4.61 21.41 -6.60
CA GLY A 151 4.51 22.19 -7.83
C GLY A 151 5.78 22.94 -8.28
N LEU A 152 6.90 22.79 -7.58
CA LEU A 152 8.20 23.35 -7.97
C LEU A 152 9.04 22.30 -8.73
N PRO A 153 9.89 22.71 -9.71
CA PRO A 153 10.81 21.80 -10.37
C PRO A 153 11.69 21.03 -9.37
N LEU A 154 11.65 19.71 -9.46
CA LEU A 154 12.53 18.80 -8.73
C LEU A 154 13.71 18.44 -9.62
N GLN A 155 14.93 18.62 -9.11
CA GLN A 155 16.15 18.00 -9.62
C GLN A 155 16.94 17.47 -8.42
N ALA A 156 17.41 16.23 -8.51
CA ALA A 156 18.06 15.52 -7.43
C ALA A 156 18.83 14.30 -7.96
N ASP A 157 19.63 13.68 -7.09
CA ASP A 157 20.28 12.40 -7.34
C ASP A 157 19.76 11.36 -6.34
N ALA A 158 19.69 10.10 -6.80
CA ALA A 158 19.31 8.97 -5.95
C ALA A 158 20.24 7.77 -6.18
N GLN A 159 20.20 6.84 -5.23
CA GLN A 159 21.04 5.65 -5.20
C GLN A 159 20.25 4.46 -4.66
N LEU A 160 20.31 3.33 -5.34
CA LEU A 160 19.90 2.02 -4.82
C LEU A 160 21.16 1.22 -4.50
N ARG A 161 21.34 0.87 -3.22
CA ARG A 161 22.29 -0.18 -2.80
C ARG A 161 21.50 -1.47 -2.62
N TRP A 162 21.83 -2.49 -3.41
CA TRP A 162 21.28 -3.83 -3.30
C TRP A 162 22.39 -4.80 -2.88
N GLN A 163 22.19 -5.51 -1.78
CA GLN A 163 23.16 -6.46 -1.23
C GLN A 163 22.47 -7.78 -0.89
N ARG A 164 23.13 -8.88 -1.21
CA ARG A 164 22.76 -10.24 -0.80
C ARG A 164 23.96 -10.92 -0.16
N GLU A 165 23.77 -11.52 1.00
CA GLU A 165 24.79 -12.26 1.73
C GLU A 165 24.20 -13.57 2.26
N GLY A 166 24.55 -14.68 1.62
CA GLY A 166 23.97 -15.99 1.91
C GLY A 166 22.45 -15.98 1.78
N SER A 167 21.77 -16.24 2.91
CA SER A 167 20.30 -16.24 3.03
C SER A 167 19.70 -14.88 3.43
N HIS A 168 20.48 -13.80 3.49
CA HIS A 168 20.03 -12.46 3.89
C HIS A 168 20.16 -11.45 2.75
N TYR A 169 19.37 -10.37 2.83
CA TYR A 169 19.49 -9.23 1.94
C TYR A 169 19.42 -7.90 2.69
N GLU A 170 20.00 -6.87 2.07
CA GLU A 170 19.82 -5.47 2.44
C GLU A 170 19.58 -4.63 1.18
N ALA A 171 18.50 -3.84 1.18
CA ALA A 171 18.20 -2.86 0.14
C ALA A 171 18.08 -1.47 0.74
N GLU A 172 18.82 -0.49 0.22
CA GLU A 172 18.71 0.91 0.62
C GLU A 172 18.47 1.81 -0.61
N TRP A 173 17.39 2.59 -0.59
CA TRP A 173 17.14 3.66 -1.56
C TRP A 173 17.36 5.02 -0.89
N THR A 174 18.40 5.74 -1.29
CA THR A 174 18.73 7.08 -0.78
C THR A 174 18.48 8.13 -1.86
N LEU A 175 17.68 9.15 -1.55
CA LEU A 175 17.34 10.31 -2.40
C LEU A 175 17.90 11.58 -1.76
N GLN A 176 18.76 12.30 -2.48
CA GLN A 176 19.45 13.50 -2.02
C GLN A 176 18.75 14.75 -2.58
N LEU A 177 18.22 15.59 -1.70
CA LEU A 177 17.42 16.77 -2.04
C LEU A 177 18.11 18.04 -1.49
N PRO A 178 19.21 18.54 -2.08
CA PRO A 178 19.86 19.75 -1.59
C PRO A 178 18.95 20.99 -1.79
N PRO A 179 18.79 21.90 -0.81
CA PRO A 179 19.24 21.88 0.59
C PRO A 179 18.19 21.30 1.58
N ILE A 180 17.09 20.71 1.09
CA ILE A 180 15.99 20.12 1.86
C ILE A 180 16.45 18.97 2.79
N GLY A 181 17.48 18.22 2.37
CA GLY A 181 18.10 17.13 3.13
C GLY A 181 18.10 15.80 2.36
N THR A 182 18.08 14.68 3.09
CA THR A 182 18.08 13.33 2.49
C THR A 182 16.83 12.57 2.90
N ARG A 183 16.21 11.87 1.94
CA ARG A 183 15.19 10.84 2.21
C ARG A 183 15.80 9.47 1.96
N ARG A 184 15.55 8.51 2.86
CA ARG A 184 16.03 7.13 2.74
C ARG A 184 14.89 6.15 2.97
N GLN A 185 14.88 5.08 2.19
CA GLN A 185 14.13 3.85 2.44
C GLN A 185 15.14 2.72 2.65
N HIS A 186 14.88 1.83 3.60
CA HIS A 186 15.77 0.72 3.92
C HIS A 186 14.94 -0.53 4.21
N SER A 187 15.28 -1.66 3.60
CA SER A 187 14.63 -2.95 3.75
C SER A 187 15.67 -4.02 4.03
N THR A 188 15.41 -4.85 5.04
CA THR A 188 16.24 -5.98 5.45
C THR A 188 15.38 -7.21 5.66
N GLY A 189 15.90 -8.37 5.30
CA GLY A 189 15.26 -9.65 5.60
C GLY A 189 16.01 -10.82 4.97
N ARG A 190 15.26 -11.89 4.67
CA ARG A 190 15.81 -13.14 4.13
C ARG A 190 15.51 -13.34 2.65
N VAL A 191 16.39 -14.08 2.01
CA VAL A 191 16.24 -14.62 0.67
C VAL A 191 15.82 -16.09 0.78
N THR A 192 14.77 -16.46 0.08
CA THR A 192 14.22 -17.83 0.03
C THR A 192 14.01 -18.26 -1.43
N PRO A 193 13.72 -19.55 -1.72
CA PRO A 193 13.35 -19.98 -3.07
C PRO A 193 12.11 -19.28 -3.64
N ALA A 194 11.23 -18.75 -2.77
CA ALA A 194 10.06 -17.94 -3.15
C ALA A 194 10.39 -16.42 -3.27
N GLY A 195 11.66 -16.04 -3.16
CA GLY A 195 12.14 -14.66 -3.23
C GLY A 195 12.33 -14.02 -1.85
N LEU A 196 12.09 -12.71 -1.80
CA LEU A 196 12.35 -11.87 -0.64
C LEU A 196 11.29 -12.08 0.45
N VAL A 197 11.76 -12.19 1.69
CA VAL A 197 10.95 -12.21 2.91
C VAL A 197 11.46 -11.08 3.80
N PRO A 198 10.86 -9.87 3.72
CA PRO A 198 11.25 -8.76 4.57
C PRO A 198 11.00 -9.06 6.04
N GLU A 199 11.87 -8.51 6.89
CA GLU A 199 11.77 -8.59 8.35
C GLU A 199 11.61 -7.19 8.95
N ARG A 200 12.24 -6.19 8.31
CA ARG A 200 12.09 -4.77 8.67
C ARG A 200 12.19 -3.87 7.44
N TYR A 201 11.29 -2.88 7.38
CA TYR A 201 11.34 -1.76 6.45
C TYR A 201 11.35 -0.44 7.21
N ALA A 202 12.11 0.57 6.77
CA ALA A 202 12.17 1.88 7.40
C ALA A 202 12.22 3.04 6.39
N GLU A 203 11.49 4.12 6.67
CA GLU A 203 11.57 5.40 5.97
C GLU A 203 12.17 6.47 6.89
N ARG A 204 13.25 7.13 6.45
CA ARG A 204 13.91 8.22 7.19
C ARG A 204 13.97 9.51 6.37
N GLN A 205 13.60 10.64 6.98
CA GLN A 205 13.78 11.97 6.38
C GLN A 205 14.04 13.05 7.45
N ARG A 206 13.03 13.35 8.29
CA ARG A 206 13.15 14.24 9.46
C ARG A 206 13.07 13.49 10.80
N GLY A 207 13.12 12.17 10.72
CA GLY A 207 12.84 11.17 11.73
C GLY A 207 12.65 9.83 11.02
N GLU A 208 12.63 8.73 11.76
CA GLU A 208 12.50 7.38 11.22
C GLU A 208 11.12 6.79 11.56
N ARG A 209 10.51 6.07 10.61
CA ARG A 209 9.33 5.23 10.84
C ARG A 209 9.55 3.87 10.19
N ALA A 210 9.14 2.80 10.85
CA ALA A 210 9.39 1.44 10.40
C ALA A 210 8.14 0.56 10.40
N ALA A 211 8.19 -0.49 9.58
CA ALA A 211 7.32 -1.66 9.64
C ALA A 211 8.17 -2.88 10.01
N HIS A 212 7.67 -3.71 10.93
CA HIS A 212 8.30 -4.96 11.37
C HIS A 212 7.40 -6.12 10.95
N PHE A 213 7.96 -7.08 10.21
CA PHE A 213 7.24 -8.23 9.70
C PHE A 213 7.41 -9.39 10.68
N ASP A 214 6.43 -9.55 11.57
CA ASP A 214 6.39 -10.58 12.59
C ASP A 214 5.77 -11.86 11.99
N ALA A 215 6.64 -12.71 11.45
CA ALA A 215 6.25 -13.96 10.80
C ALA A 215 5.66 -14.99 11.78
N GLU A 216 6.21 -15.08 13.00
CA GLU A 216 5.71 -15.98 14.06
C GLU A 216 4.32 -15.55 14.53
N GLY A 217 4.15 -14.25 14.77
CA GLY A 217 2.89 -13.66 15.19
C GLY A 217 1.95 -13.21 14.07
N GLY A 218 2.20 -13.66 12.82
CA GLY A 218 1.31 -13.49 11.65
C GLY A 218 0.93 -12.05 11.28
N ARG A 219 1.77 -11.04 11.59
CA ARG A 219 1.39 -9.63 11.43
C ARG A 219 2.52 -8.67 11.09
N ILE A 220 2.16 -7.50 10.58
CA ILE A 220 3.05 -6.38 10.29
C ILE A 220 2.77 -5.29 11.31
N ARG A 221 3.76 -4.95 12.14
CA ARG A 221 3.65 -3.93 13.20
C ARG A 221 4.29 -2.62 12.77
N PHE A 222 3.67 -1.49 13.07
CA PHE A 222 4.16 -0.18 12.62
C PHE A 222 4.68 0.69 13.77
N SER A 223 5.92 1.18 13.66
CA SER A 223 6.50 2.11 14.64
C SER A 223 5.83 3.49 14.65
N ALA A 224 4.89 3.73 13.73
CA ALA A 224 4.05 4.92 13.67
C ALA A 224 2.86 4.88 14.65
N ASN A 225 2.71 3.79 15.43
CA ASN A 225 1.57 3.54 16.33
C ASN A 225 0.21 3.56 15.60
N THR A 226 0.20 3.07 14.36
CA THR A 226 -1.00 2.73 13.59
C THR A 226 -1.35 1.25 13.83
N PRO A 227 -2.61 0.82 13.58
CA PRO A 227 -3.01 -0.57 13.78
C PRO A 227 -2.14 -1.56 12.99
N ASP A 228 -1.78 -2.67 13.62
CA ASP A 228 -1.10 -3.79 12.97
C ASP A 228 -1.93 -4.32 11.78
N ALA A 229 -1.26 -4.79 10.73
CA ALA A 229 -1.90 -5.46 9.59
C ALA A 229 -1.61 -6.96 9.61
N THR A 230 -2.54 -7.80 9.14
CA THR A 230 -2.29 -9.24 8.94
C THR A 230 -1.18 -9.45 7.91
N LEU A 231 -0.20 -10.31 8.22
CA LEU A 231 0.88 -10.66 7.30
C LEU A 231 0.40 -11.72 6.30
N GLN A 232 0.38 -11.38 5.01
CA GLN A 232 0.09 -12.35 3.95
C GLN A 232 1.36 -13.11 3.54
N ALA A 233 1.19 -14.31 2.98
CA ALA A 233 2.29 -15.06 2.38
C ALA A 233 2.89 -14.28 1.20
N GLY A 234 4.22 -14.16 1.16
CA GLY A 234 4.92 -13.38 0.13
C GLY A 234 4.78 -11.86 0.24
N ALA A 235 4.24 -11.34 1.35
CA ALA A 235 4.16 -9.91 1.61
C ALA A 235 5.53 -9.22 1.52
N GLN A 236 5.52 -8.01 0.98
CA GLN A 236 6.70 -7.20 0.69
C GLN A 236 6.58 -5.83 1.38
N ASP A 237 7.65 -5.04 1.35
CA ASP A 237 7.63 -3.60 1.63
C ASP A 237 7.81 -2.78 0.35
N ARG A 238 7.60 -1.46 0.43
CA ARG A 238 7.66 -0.55 -0.74
C ARG A 238 8.95 -0.63 -1.55
N LEU A 239 10.08 -1.01 -0.95
CA LEU A 239 11.37 -1.15 -1.63
C LEU A 239 11.60 -2.59 -2.11
N SER A 240 11.38 -3.59 -1.26
CA SER A 240 11.53 -5.01 -1.63
C SER A 240 10.54 -5.44 -2.73
N THR A 241 9.33 -4.87 -2.79
CA THR A 241 8.37 -5.09 -3.90
C THR A 241 9.00 -4.86 -5.27
N LEU A 242 9.82 -3.82 -5.44
CA LEU A 242 10.42 -3.49 -6.74
C LEU A 242 11.42 -4.57 -7.19
N LEU A 243 12.18 -5.10 -6.22
CA LEU A 243 13.19 -6.13 -6.42
C LEU A 243 12.58 -7.53 -6.58
N GLN A 244 11.50 -7.81 -5.85
CA GLN A 244 10.72 -9.04 -5.97
C GLN A 244 10.03 -9.13 -7.33
N LEU A 245 9.48 -8.03 -7.86
CA LEU A 245 8.93 -7.98 -9.23
C LEU A 245 10.00 -8.27 -10.29
N GLY A 246 11.19 -7.68 -10.13
CA GLY A 246 12.38 -8.01 -10.92
C GLY A 246 12.70 -9.50 -10.89
N GLY A 247 12.81 -10.07 -9.69
CA GLY A 247 13.15 -11.49 -9.51
C GLY A 247 12.10 -12.46 -10.05
N LEU A 248 10.80 -12.15 -9.92
CA LEU A 248 9.70 -12.95 -10.49
C LEU A 248 9.78 -13.00 -12.02
N ILE A 249 9.90 -11.84 -12.67
CA ILE A 249 9.97 -11.75 -14.13
C ILE A 249 11.29 -12.35 -14.64
N ALA A 250 12.41 -12.15 -13.94
CA ALA A 250 13.71 -12.73 -14.29
C ALA A 250 13.75 -14.27 -14.22
N ALA A 251 12.87 -14.90 -13.44
CA ALA A 251 12.83 -16.35 -13.30
C ALA A 251 12.11 -17.04 -14.47
N ASP A 252 11.01 -16.43 -14.93
CA ASP A 252 10.13 -16.99 -15.95
C ASP A 252 9.47 -15.87 -16.78
N PRO A 253 10.20 -15.18 -17.67
CA PRO A 253 9.64 -14.07 -18.45
C PRO A 253 8.39 -14.42 -19.27
N PRO A 254 8.27 -15.59 -19.93
CA PRO A 254 7.07 -15.98 -20.67
C PRO A 254 5.79 -16.10 -19.83
N ARG A 255 5.90 -16.23 -18.50
CA ARG A 255 4.75 -16.25 -17.58
C ARG A 255 4.12 -14.87 -17.38
N TYR A 256 4.81 -13.80 -17.75
CA TYR A 256 4.40 -12.42 -17.52
C TYR A 256 4.34 -11.58 -18.82
N PRO A 257 3.52 -11.98 -19.83
CA PRO A 257 3.29 -11.14 -21.01
C PRO A 257 2.55 -9.83 -20.66
N PRO A 258 2.54 -8.82 -21.55
CA PRO A 258 1.73 -7.61 -21.38
C PRO A 258 0.26 -7.92 -21.05
N GLY A 259 -0.34 -7.10 -20.18
CA GLY A 259 -1.65 -7.32 -19.57
C GLY A 259 -1.63 -8.21 -18.31
N SER A 260 -0.51 -8.89 -18.01
CA SER A 260 -0.38 -9.71 -16.80
C SER A 260 -0.54 -8.90 -15.52
N GLN A 261 -1.18 -9.50 -14.51
CA GLN A 261 -1.48 -8.87 -13.23
C GLN A 261 -0.72 -9.58 -12.10
N ILE A 262 0.15 -8.86 -11.40
CA ILE A 262 0.89 -9.35 -10.23
C ILE A 262 0.36 -8.61 -8.99
N VAL A 263 -0.12 -9.36 -8.00
CA VAL A 263 -0.65 -8.79 -6.75
C VAL A 263 0.25 -9.18 -5.59
N LEU A 264 0.73 -8.19 -4.83
CA LEU A 264 1.60 -8.37 -3.66
C LEU A 264 1.10 -7.46 -2.53
N GLN A 265 0.85 -8.02 -1.34
CA GLN A 265 0.68 -7.18 -0.15
C GLN A 265 1.97 -6.37 0.05
N THR A 266 1.86 -5.03 0.04
CA THR A 266 3.00 -4.13 0.15
C THR A 266 2.83 -3.21 1.36
N ALA A 267 3.76 -3.28 2.31
CA ALA A 267 3.80 -2.42 3.49
C ALA A 267 4.59 -1.14 3.26
N GLY A 268 4.00 -0.01 3.64
CA GLY A 268 4.73 1.21 3.98
C GLY A 268 5.02 1.28 5.47
N ALA A 269 5.57 2.41 5.96
CA ALA A 269 5.89 2.59 7.38
C ALA A 269 4.67 2.87 8.31
N ARG A 270 3.44 2.55 7.87
CA ARG A 270 2.16 2.89 8.53
C ARG A 270 1.00 1.95 8.22
N GLU A 271 1.02 1.30 7.07
CA GLU A 271 -0.10 0.54 6.51
C GLU A 271 0.46 -0.55 5.59
N ALA A 272 -0.32 -1.60 5.35
CA ALA A 272 -0.06 -2.58 4.30
C ALA A 272 -1.32 -2.78 3.46
N ALA A 273 -1.17 -2.87 2.14
CA ALA A 273 -2.27 -3.00 1.20
C ALA A 273 -1.86 -3.83 -0.03
N ASP A 274 -2.83 -4.49 -0.66
CA ASP A 274 -2.60 -5.30 -1.85
C ASP A 274 -2.31 -4.40 -3.06
N TRP A 275 -1.04 -4.33 -3.44
CA TRP A 275 -0.60 -3.59 -4.63
C TRP A 275 -0.75 -4.48 -5.85
N ARG A 276 -1.56 -4.02 -6.78
CA ARG A 276 -1.78 -4.63 -8.09
C ARG A 276 -0.89 -3.94 -9.12
N TRP A 277 -0.01 -4.70 -9.73
CA TRP A 277 0.88 -4.30 -10.80
C TRP A 277 0.43 -4.94 -12.10
N GLU A 278 0.29 -4.11 -13.13
CA GLU A 278 0.07 -4.53 -14.50
C GLU A 278 1.40 -4.52 -15.25
N VAL A 279 1.71 -5.61 -15.95
CA VAL A 279 2.81 -5.65 -16.93
C VAL A 279 2.32 -4.99 -18.21
N LEU A 280 3.06 -4.02 -18.71
CA LEU A 280 2.77 -3.30 -19.95
C LEU A 280 3.71 -3.79 -21.06
N ASP A 281 3.53 -3.26 -22.28
CA ASP A 281 4.48 -3.49 -23.37
C ASP A 281 5.91 -3.07 -22.98
N ASP A 282 6.89 -3.80 -23.53
CA ASP A 282 8.32 -3.49 -23.37
C ASP A 282 8.64 -2.07 -23.88
N GLU A 283 9.46 -1.34 -23.13
CA GLU A 283 9.92 0.00 -23.50
C GLU A 283 11.45 0.03 -23.52
N VAL A 284 12.04 0.56 -24.58
CA VAL A 284 13.49 0.73 -24.70
C VAL A 284 13.87 2.08 -24.11
N LEU A 285 14.63 2.09 -23.01
CA LEU A 285 15.17 3.31 -22.42
C LEU A 285 16.52 3.65 -23.05
N GLN A 286 16.76 4.94 -23.29
CA GLN A 286 18.07 5.44 -23.71
C GLN A 286 18.88 5.84 -22.47
N LEU A 287 19.89 5.05 -22.11
CA LEU A 287 20.75 5.26 -20.94
C LEU A 287 22.21 5.36 -21.41
N ASP A 288 22.88 6.50 -21.18
CA ASP A 288 24.23 6.80 -21.71
C ASP A 288 24.42 6.48 -23.21
N GLY A 289 23.40 6.81 -24.02
CA GLY A 289 23.39 6.54 -25.46
C GLY A 289 23.21 5.06 -25.83
N GLN A 290 23.12 4.16 -24.86
CA GLN A 290 22.78 2.75 -25.07
C GLN A 290 21.27 2.54 -25.07
N ALA A 291 20.79 1.68 -25.97
CA ALA A 291 19.41 1.21 -25.99
C ALA A 291 19.25 0.06 -24.99
N VAL A 292 18.40 0.25 -23.98
CA VAL A 292 18.22 -0.70 -22.86
C VAL A 292 16.77 -1.19 -22.83
N PRO A 293 16.48 -2.38 -23.38
CA PRO A 293 15.15 -2.99 -23.33
C PRO A 293 14.71 -3.24 -21.88
N CYS A 294 13.55 -2.72 -21.53
CA CYS A 294 12.97 -2.85 -20.20
C CYS A 294 11.56 -3.45 -20.27
N VAL A 295 11.24 -4.33 -19.33
CA VAL A 295 9.84 -4.66 -19.04
C VAL A 295 9.26 -3.50 -18.22
N ARG A 296 8.12 -2.97 -18.63
CA ARG A 296 7.43 -1.89 -17.94
C ARG A 296 6.30 -2.45 -17.08
N LEU A 297 6.16 -1.96 -15.86
CA LEU A 297 5.05 -2.24 -14.98
C LEU A 297 4.39 -0.96 -14.47
N GLN A 298 3.10 -1.04 -14.15
CA GLN A 298 2.35 0.05 -13.55
C GLN A 298 1.49 -0.44 -12.37
N ARG A 299 1.57 0.27 -11.24
CA ARG A 299 0.53 0.31 -10.21
C ARG A 299 -0.34 1.55 -10.43
N ALA A 300 -1.57 1.33 -10.88
CA ALA A 300 -2.56 2.41 -10.99
C ALA A 300 -3.10 2.81 -9.60
N PRO A 301 -3.50 4.09 -9.40
CA PRO A 301 -4.26 4.49 -8.22
C PRO A 301 -5.62 3.77 -8.17
N ARG A 302 -6.07 3.36 -6.98
CA ARG A 302 -7.39 2.76 -6.77
C ARG A 302 -8.35 3.65 -5.99
N HIS A 303 -7.82 4.65 -5.27
CA HIS A 303 -8.55 5.64 -4.48
C HIS A 303 -7.97 7.04 -4.74
N GLU A 304 -8.69 8.10 -4.34
CA GLU A 304 -8.31 9.50 -4.61
C GLU A 304 -6.88 9.87 -4.18
N TYR A 305 -6.41 9.32 -3.05
CA TYR A 305 -5.09 9.61 -2.48
C TYR A 305 -4.03 8.54 -2.78
N ASP A 306 -4.32 7.57 -3.65
CA ASP A 306 -3.33 6.59 -4.07
C ASP A 306 -2.25 7.19 -4.99
N THR A 307 -1.03 6.71 -4.84
CA THR A 307 0.10 7.05 -5.71
C THR A 307 0.12 6.17 -6.95
N ARG A 308 0.27 6.75 -8.15
CA ARG A 308 0.62 5.98 -9.37
C ARG A 308 2.11 5.68 -9.35
N ILE A 309 2.48 4.43 -9.61
CA ILE A 309 3.88 4.03 -9.72
C ILE A 309 4.09 3.36 -11.08
N GLU A 310 5.10 3.79 -11.81
CA GLU A 310 5.56 3.19 -13.06
C GLU A 310 7.02 2.73 -12.86
N LEU A 311 7.33 1.51 -13.27
CA LEU A 311 8.58 0.81 -13.01
C LEU A 311 9.10 0.21 -14.31
N TRP A 312 10.36 0.46 -14.65
CA TRP A 312 11.02 -0.15 -15.79
C TRP A 312 12.17 -1.02 -15.29
N LEU A 313 12.16 -2.30 -15.70
CA LEU A 313 13.10 -3.32 -15.27
C LEU A 313 14.02 -3.67 -16.45
N ALA A 314 15.30 -3.29 -16.38
CA ALA A 314 16.22 -3.51 -17.50
C ALA A 314 16.60 -5.00 -17.63
N ARG A 315 16.27 -5.59 -18.79
CA ARG A 315 16.57 -7.00 -19.07
C ARG A 315 18.08 -7.30 -18.97
N ALA A 316 18.91 -6.35 -19.45
CA ALA A 316 20.36 -6.42 -19.39
C ALA A 316 20.97 -6.31 -17.97
N LEU A 317 20.19 -5.82 -16.98
CA LEU A 317 20.61 -5.72 -15.57
C LEU A 317 19.86 -6.73 -14.70
N HIS A 318 19.61 -7.93 -15.22
CA HIS A 318 18.88 -9.00 -14.51
C HIS A 318 17.53 -8.52 -13.94
N TYR A 319 16.82 -7.67 -14.70
CA TYR A 319 15.53 -7.06 -14.32
C TYR A 319 15.60 -6.17 -13.06
N LEU A 320 16.74 -5.52 -12.81
CA LEU A 320 16.83 -4.45 -11.80
C LEU A 320 16.10 -3.16 -12.26
N PRO A 321 15.63 -2.32 -11.31
CA PRO A 321 14.97 -1.05 -11.62
C PRO A 321 15.88 -0.08 -12.38
N ALA A 322 15.59 0.16 -13.65
CA ALA A 322 16.28 1.15 -14.49
C ALA A 322 15.55 2.50 -14.52
N ARG A 323 14.25 2.52 -14.24
CA ARG A 323 13.49 3.76 -13.98
C ARG A 323 12.36 3.50 -13.00
N LEU A 324 12.11 4.45 -12.11
CA LEU A 324 11.03 4.43 -11.14
C LEU A 324 10.37 5.82 -11.10
N ARG A 325 9.18 5.91 -11.68
CA ARG A 325 8.38 7.15 -11.69
C ARG A 325 7.22 7.03 -10.70
N VAL A 326 7.16 7.97 -9.79
CA VAL A 326 6.18 8.03 -8.70
C VAL A 326 5.38 9.32 -8.85
N THR A 327 4.07 9.22 -9.09
CA THR A 327 3.16 10.36 -9.24
C THR A 327 2.15 10.33 -8.08
N GLN A 328 2.20 11.35 -7.23
CA GLN A 328 1.28 11.53 -6.11
C GLN A 328 -0.07 12.07 -6.58
N ALA A 329 -1.12 11.88 -5.78
CA ALA A 329 -2.45 12.45 -6.02
C ALA A 329 -2.45 13.98 -6.17
N SER A 330 -1.47 14.68 -5.60
CA SER A 330 -1.28 16.14 -5.76
C SER A 330 -0.80 16.56 -7.16
N GLY A 331 -0.41 15.62 -8.02
CA GLY A 331 0.29 15.89 -9.28
C GLY A 331 1.81 16.05 -9.13
N ASP A 332 2.36 15.96 -7.92
CA ASP A 332 3.82 15.90 -7.72
C ASP A 332 4.39 14.60 -8.29
N VAL A 333 5.50 14.71 -9.03
CA VAL A 333 6.16 13.60 -9.73
C VAL A 333 7.62 13.53 -9.31
N ALA A 334 8.08 12.34 -8.92
CA ALA A 334 9.50 12.00 -8.88
C ALA A 334 9.78 10.92 -9.91
N ASP A 335 10.43 11.31 -11.02
CA ASP A 335 10.89 10.41 -12.09
C ASP A 335 12.38 10.14 -11.90
N GLN A 336 12.72 8.92 -11.52
CA GLN A 336 14.06 8.50 -11.12
C GLN A 336 14.60 7.54 -12.17
N GLN A 337 15.47 8.01 -13.07
CA GLN A 337 16.04 7.20 -14.15
C GLN A 337 17.51 6.91 -13.87
N LEU A 338 17.93 5.67 -14.12
CA LEU A 338 19.31 5.22 -13.95
C LEU A 338 20.24 6.16 -14.72
N SER A 339 21.26 6.69 -14.05
CA SER A 339 22.19 7.65 -14.66
C SER A 339 23.07 6.99 -15.70
N SER A 340 23.55 5.78 -15.40
CA SER A 340 24.53 5.04 -16.17
C SER A 340 24.40 3.55 -15.90
N LEU A 341 24.78 2.71 -16.87
CA LEU A 341 24.87 1.26 -16.64
C LEU A 341 26.02 0.97 -15.65
N PRO A 342 25.83 0.09 -14.65
CA PRO A 342 26.92 -0.33 -13.78
C PRO A 342 27.99 -1.06 -14.59
N THR A 343 29.26 -0.72 -14.37
CA THR A 343 30.39 -1.44 -14.97
C THR A 343 30.38 -2.90 -14.47
N PRO A 344 30.48 -3.91 -15.34
CA PRO A 344 30.68 -5.29 -14.90
C PRO A 344 31.99 -5.40 -14.09
N ARG A 345 31.96 -6.21 -13.03
CA ARG A 345 33.12 -6.49 -12.17
C ARG A 345 33.90 -7.70 -12.67
#